data_AF-A0A520B5V5-F1
#
_entry.id   AF-A0A520B5V5-F1
#
_cell.length_a   1.000
_cell.length_b   1.000
_cell.length_c   1.000
_cell.angle_alpha   90.00
_cell.angle_beta   90.00
_cell.angle_gamma   90.00
#
_symmetry.space_group_name_H-M   'P 1'
#
loop_
_entity.id
_entity.type
_entity.pdbx_description
1 polymer ?
#
loop_
_entity_poly.entity_id
_entity_poly.type
_entity_poly.pdbx_seq_one_letter_code
_entity_poly.pdbx_strand_id
1 'polypeptide(L)'
;MTEPKWLRAARTKLGTREAAGSANSATILGWAKRLGTKVLGMVYNADSVPWCGVFVAYCLQEDGIEPVAIAVRATSWSTWGLALRPERLAPGAVLVFERP
;
A
#
# COMPACT_ATOMS: atom_id res chain seq x y z
N MET A 1 13.36 -8.20 18.18
CA MET A 1 13.15 -7.01 17.31
C MET A 1 11.71 -6.54 17.49
N THR A 2 11.50 -5.24 17.65
CA THR A 2 10.17 -4.65 17.79
C THR A 2 9.55 -4.46 16.41
N GLU A 3 8.29 -4.84 16.23
CA GLU A 3 7.58 -4.68 14.95
C GLU A 3 7.44 -3.19 14.58
N PRO A 4 7.71 -2.80 13.31
CA PRO A 4 7.50 -1.42 12.86
C PRO A 4 6.07 -0.94 13.12
N LYS A 5 5.93 0.34 13.47
CA LYS A 5 4.62 0.96 13.74
C LYS A 5 3.69 0.88 12.53
N TRP A 6 4.18 1.19 11.33
CA TRP A 6 3.41 1.03 10.11
C TRP A 6 2.87 -0.40 9.90
N LEU A 7 3.67 -1.43 10.23
CA LEU A 7 3.26 -2.83 10.09
C LEU A 7 2.19 -3.20 11.13
N ARG A 8 2.29 -2.68 12.36
CA ARG A 8 1.21 -2.82 13.36
C ARG A 8 -0.08 -2.16 12.88
N ALA A 9 -0.01 -0.97 12.30
CA ALA A 9 -1.16 -0.29 11.72
C ALA A 9 -1.75 -1.05 10.51
N ALA A 10 -0.93 -1.76 9.74
CA ALA A 10 -1.41 -2.65 8.69
C ALA A 10 -2.19 -3.84 9.26
N ARG A 11 -1.74 -4.43 10.37
CA ARG A 11 -2.43 -5.56 11.03
C ARG A 11 -3.84 -5.21 11.50
N THR A 12 -4.09 -3.97 11.94
CA THR A 12 -5.44 -3.56 12.38
C THR A 12 -6.46 -3.48 11.24
N LYS A 13 -6.00 -3.53 9.98
CA LYS A 13 -6.83 -3.47 8.78
C LYS A 13 -7.06 -4.84 8.15
N LEU A 14 -6.58 -5.92 8.79
CA LEU A 14 -6.85 -7.29 8.35
C LEU A 14 -8.36 -7.53 8.28
N GLY A 15 -8.79 -8.22 7.23
CA GLY A 15 -10.20 -8.46 6.94
C GLY A 15 -10.88 -7.38 6.09
N THR A 16 -10.18 -6.30 5.72
CA THR A 16 -10.68 -5.36 4.70
C THR A 16 -10.87 -6.08 3.37
N ARG A 17 -12.02 -5.85 2.73
CA ARG A 17 -12.38 -6.43 1.44
C ARG A 17 -12.91 -5.35 0.50
N GLU A 18 -12.83 -5.64 -0.79
CA GLU A 18 -13.56 -4.94 -1.83
C GLU A 18 -15.07 -5.12 -1.62
N ALA A 19 -15.86 -4.18 -2.14
CA ALA A 19 -17.30 -4.32 -2.14
C ALA A 19 -17.75 -5.31 -3.24
N ALA A 20 -18.89 -5.96 -3.00
CA ALA A 20 -19.43 -6.92 -3.96
C ALA A 20 -20.13 -6.22 -5.14
N GLY A 21 -20.07 -6.85 -6.31
CA GLY A 21 -20.77 -6.39 -7.51
C GLY A 21 -20.18 -5.09 -8.06
N SER A 22 -21.04 -4.11 -8.33
CA SER A 22 -20.66 -2.80 -8.87
C SER A 22 -20.44 -1.73 -7.80
N ALA A 23 -20.55 -2.09 -6.51
CA ALA A 23 -20.28 -1.18 -5.41
C ALA A 23 -18.77 -1.02 -5.18
N ASN A 24 -18.38 -0.01 -4.39
CA ASN A 24 -16.99 0.20 -3.98
C ASN A 24 -16.87 0.26 -2.46
N SER A 25 -15.76 -0.27 -1.93
CA SER A 25 -15.41 -0.21 -0.52
C SER A 25 -15.12 1.22 -0.09
N ALA A 26 -15.99 1.78 0.75
CA ALA A 26 -15.80 3.11 1.33
C ALA A 26 -14.47 3.23 2.09
N THR A 27 -13.96 2.12 2.63
CA THR A 27 -12.67 2.06 3.32
C THR A 27 -11.51 2.25 2.34
N ILE A 28 -11.47 1.47 1.26
CA ILE A 28 -10.38 1.53 0.26
C ILE A 28 -10.40 2.90 -0.45
N LEU A 29 -11.58 3.39 -0.83
CA LEU A 29 -11.73 4.72 -1.41
C LEU A 29 -11.34 5.83 -0.41
N GLY A 30 -11.62 5.63 0.87
CA GLY A 30 -11.19 6.53 1.95
C GLY A 30 -9.67 6.65 2.03
N TRP A 31 -8.95 5.53 1.90
CA TRP A 31 -7.48 5.53 1.84
C TRP A 31 -6.96 6.29 0.63
N ALA A 32 -7.52 5.99 -0.54
CA ALA A 32 -7.14 6.64 -1.79
C ALA A 32 -7.37 8.17 -1.74
N LYS A 33 -8.51 8.60 -1.17
CA LYS A 33 -8.82 10.02 -0.96
C LYS A 33 -7.81 10.70 -0.04
N ARG A 34 -7.37 10.03 1.03
CA ARG A 34 -6.38 10.58 1.98
C ARG A 34 -4.99 10.72 1.36
N LEU A 35 -4.59 9.76 0.54
CA LEU A 35 -3.31 9.78 -0.18
C LEU A 35 -3.31 10.84 -1.29
N GLY A 36 -4.43 10.98 -1.98
CA GLY A 36 -4.60 11.94 -3.07
C GLY A 36 -3.89 11.53 -4.36
N THR A 37 -4.27 12.18 -5.45
CA THR A 37 -3.84 11.81 -6.82
C THR A 37 -2.34 11.97 -7.05
N LYS A 38 -1.69 12.90 -6.34
CA LYS A 38 -0.24 13.12 -6.44
C LYS A 38 0.56 11.89 -5.96
N VAL A 39 0.17 11.31 -4.84
CA VAL A 39 0.82 10.10 -4.31
C VAL A 39 0.48 8.89 -5.17
N LEU A 40 -0.80 8.75 -5.53
CA LEU A 40 -1.27 7.59 -6.29
C LEU A 40 -0.80 7.59 -7.76
N GLY A 41 -0.53 8.76 -8.32
CA GLY A 41 -0.17 8.95 -9.74
C GLY A 41 -1.36 8.81 -10.70
N MET A 42 -2.58 8.70 -10.18
CA MET A 42 -3.82 8.67 -10.96
C MET A 42 -5.02 9.06 -10.09
N VAL A 43 -6.16 9.30 -10.74
CA VAL A 43 -7.46 9.38 -10.05
C VAL A 43 -7.92 7.96 -9.73
N TYR A 44 -8.16 7.67 -8.46
CA TYR A 44 -8.56 6.35 -7.99
C TYR A 44 -10.03 6.39 -7.51
N ASN A 45 -10.93 5.81 -8.31
CA ASN A 45 -12.38 5.94 -8.12
C ASN A 45 -13.12 4.61 -7.92
N ALA A 46 -12.41 3.48 -7.99
CA ALA A 46 -13.01 2.16 -7.83
C ALA A 46 -12.06 1.21 -7.11
N ASP A 47 -12.58 0.39 -6.21
CA ASP A 47 -11.78 -0.62 -5.49
C ASP A 47 -11.44 -1.85 -6.34
N SER A 48 -12.08 -1.98 -7.50
CA SER A 48 -11.69 -2.94 -8.56
C SER A 48 -10.33 -2.61 -9.20
N VAL A 49 -9.82 -1.38 -9.02
CA VAL A 49 -8.44 -1.04 -9.39
C VAL A 49 -7.51 -1.65 -8.33
N PRO A 50 -6.42 -2.36 -8.72
CA PRO A 50 -5.50 -2.97 -7.77
C PRO A 50 -5.05 -1.99 -6.67
N TRP A 51 -5.28 -2.35 -5.41
CA TRP A 51 -5.08 -1.48 -4.25
C TRP A 51 -3.95 -1.91 -3.32
N CYS A 52 -3.16 -2.91 -3.69
CA CYS A 52 -2.01 -3.35 -2.89
C CYS A 52 -1.03 -2.20 -2.60
N GLY A 53 -0.70 -1.41 -3.62
CA GLY A 53 0.14 -0.22 -3.46
C GLY A 53 -0.53 0.92 -2.70
N VAL A 54 -1.85 1.11 -2.87
CA VAL A 54 -2.65 2.09 -2.10
C VAL A 54 -2.60 1.76 -0.60
N PHE A 55 -2.78 0.49 -0.26
CA PHE A 55 -2.75 0.01 1.11
C PHE A 55 -1.39 0.25 1.79
N VAL A 56 -0.29 -0.14 1.12
CA VAL A 56 1.06 0.07 1.66
C VAL A 56 1.33 1.56 1.85
N ALA A 57 1.00 2.40 0.85
CA ALA A 57 1.18 3.85 0.95
C ALA A 57 0.38 4.46 2.11
N TYR A 58 -0.87 4.02 2.31
CA TYR A 58 -1.68 4.49 3.42
C TYR A 58 -1.06 4.14 4.78
N CYS A 59 -0.63 2.88 4.96
CA CYS A 59 -0.03 2.45 6.22
C CYS A 59 1.28 3.18 6.53
N LEU A 60 2.09 3.47 5.51
CA LEU A 60 3.31 4.26 5.66
C LEU A 60 3.00 5.72 5.99
N GLN A 61 2.05 6.34 5.30
CA GLN A 61 1.65 7.72 5.55
C GLN A 61 1.10 7.92 6.97
N GLU A 62 0.37 6.94 7.52
CA GLU A 62 -0.09 6.97 8.92
C GLU A 62 1.05 6.98 9.95
N ASP A 63 2.22 6.46 9.58
CA ASP A 63 3.44 6.47 10.41
C ASP A 63 4.40 7.62 10.00
N GLY A 64 3.96 8.55 9.15
CA GLY A 64 4.76 9.68 8.68
C GLY A 64 5.89 9.29 7.72
N ILE A 65 5.83 8.11 7.11
CA ILE A 65 6.81 7.63 6.14
C ILE A 65 6.33 7.98 4.73
N GLU A 66 7.20 8.62 3.95
CA GLU A 66 6.88 9.00 2.58
C GLU A 66 6.77 7.75 1.68
N PRO A 67 5.63 7.56 0.99
CA PRO A 67 5.45 6.45 0.06
C PRO A 67 6.22 6.67 -1.24
N VAL A 68 6.24 5.64 -2.11
CA VAL A 68 6.83 5.77 -3.44
C VAL A 68 6.02 6.70 -4.35
N ALA A 69 6.68 7.28 -5.35
CA ALA A 69 6.00 7.97 -6.43
C ALA A 69 5.13 6.99 -7.24
N ILE A 70 3.90 7.38 -7.58
CA ILE A 70 2.93 6.55 -8.31
C ILE A 70 2.66 5.27 -7.51
N ALA A 71 2.20 5.44 -6.26
CA ALA A 71 2.04 4.37 -5.28
C ALA A 71 1.06 3.27 -5.72
N VAL A 72 0.12 3.56 -6.63
CA VAL A 72 -0.84 2.56 -7.12
C VAL A 72 -0.13 1.44 -7.92
N ARG A 73 1.02 1.73 -8.53
CA ARG A 73 1.76 0.80 -9.38
C ARG A 73 2.70 -0.05 -8.52
N ALA A 74 2.46 -1.36 -8.48
CA ALA A 74 3.27 -2.30 -7.70
C ALA A 74 4.77 -2.23 -8.04
N THR A 75 5.15 -2.13 -9.32
CA THR A 75 6.56 -2.08 -9.73
C THR A 75 7.29 -0.81 -9.29
N SER A 76 6.58 0.30 -9.00
CA SER A 76 7.21 1.50 -8.44
C SER A 76 7.88 1.18 -7.10
N TRP A 77 7.29 0.29 -6.30
CA TRP A 77 7.80 -0.08 -4.98
C TRP A 77 9.12 -0.85 -5.02
N SER A 78 9.56 -1.36 -6.18
CA SER A 78 10.79 -2.15 -6.30
C SER A 78 12.05 -1.33 -6.02
N THR A 79 11.96 0.00 -6.18
CA THR A 79 13.05 0.95 -5.95
C THR A 79 12.83 1.80 -4.68
N TRP A 80 11.77 1.53 -3.91
CA TRP A 80 11.43 2.28 -2.71
C TRP A 80 12.20 1.76 -1.48
N GLY A 81 12.70 2.67 -0.66
CA GLY A 81 13.46 2.33 0.55
C GLY A 81 14.87 1.83 0.26
N LEU A 82 15.32 0.82 1.00
CA LEU A 82 16.63 0.20 0.82
C LEU A 82 16.48 -1.17 0.18
N ALA A 83 17.28 -1.45 -0.85
CA ALA A 83 17.36 -2.77 -1.45
C ALA A 83 17.91 -3.79 -0.42
N LEU A 84 17.03 -4.66 0.06
CA LEU A 84 17.39 -5.71 1.00
C LEU A 84 17.86 -6.96 0.26
N ARG A 85 18.89 -7.59 0.81
CA ARG A 85 19.30 -8.93 0.37
C ARG A 85 18.27 -9.96 0.84
N PRO A 86 17.94 -10.99 0.04
CA PRO A 86 16.97 -12.02 0.43
C PRO A 86 17.27 -12.70 1.78
N GLU A 87 18.56 -12.85 2.11
CA GLU A 87 19.00 -13.48 3.37
C GLU A 87 18.86 -12.53 4.59
N ARG A 88 18.49 -11.27 4.36
CA ARG A 88 18.39 -10.22 5.38
C ARG A 88 17.02 -9.54 5.40
N LEU A 89 15.96 -10.26 5.04
CA LEU A 89 14.60 -9.78 5.19
C LEU A 89 14.29 -9.47 6.67
N ALA A 90 13.54 -8.39 6.89
CA ALA A 90 13.12 -7.96 8.21
C ALA A 90 11.60 -7.68 8.21
N PRO A 91 10.92 -7.80 9.37
CA PRO A 91 9.54 -7.36 9.50
C PRO A 91 9.38 -5.92 9.00
N GLY A 92 8.41 -5.70 8.10
CA GLY A 92 8.19 -4.41 7.45
C GLY A 92 9.01 -4.20 6.17
N ALA A 93 9.65 -5.24 5.63
CA ALA A 93 10.08 -5.20 4.23
C ALA A 93 8.84 -5.14 3.31
N VAL A 94 8.92 -4.33 2.25
CA VAL A 94 7.91 -4.30 1.17
C VAL A 94 8.40 -5.24 0.07
N LEU A 95 7.56 -6.20 -0.31
CA LEU A 95 7.85 -7.16 -1.36
C LEU A 95 7.07 -6.80 -2.62
N VAL A 96 7.73 -6.90 -3.77
CA VAL A 96 7.14 -6.69 -5.09
C VAL A 96 7.18 -8.00 -5.84
N PHE A 97 6.03 -8.40 -6.38
CA PHE A 97 5.88 -9.63 -7.14
C PHE A 97 5.51 -9.29 -8.58
N GLU A 98 6.17 -9.98 -9.51
CA GLU A 98 5.91 -9.88 -10.94
C GLU A 98 5.27 -11.18 -11.42
N ARG A 99 4.45 -11.09 -12.46
CA ARG A 99 3.88 -12.29 -13.10
C ARG A 99 4.97 -12.90 -14.01
N PRO A 100 5.07 -14.24 -14.10
CA PRO A 100 5.98 -14.90 -15.04
C PRO A 100 5.75 -14.47 -16.49
#